data_AF-A0A9N8KK05-F1
#
_entry.id   AF-A0A9N8KK05-F1
#
_cell.length_a   1.000
_cell.length_b   1.000
_cell.length_c   1.000
_cell.angle_alpha   90.00
_cell.angle_beta   90.00
_cell.angle_gamma   90.00
#
_symmetry.space_group_name_H-M   'P 1'
#
loop_
_entity.id
_entity.type
_entity.pdbx_description
1 polymer ?
#
loop_
_entity_poly.entity_id
_entity_poly.type
_entity_poly.pdbx_seq_one_letter_code
_entity_poly.pdbx_strand_id
1 'polypeptide(L)'
;GTLLSSERRLSHSWFGDMNGEHTPSDSTRSSESTHASNKTLPRPALQQSKDAKVTKPKRTVVHVACACCRRLRIKCDGVRPTCQSCARRYEDCVYDVEANTTRSNALKRRNEELAQENTQLRRLYDFLLNRPLLEAEEIFRRIRSTQDPLQVLRHVTTADMLMAQTTAPEIQIQSQDPQPSSTKRKHVSGLRRYDPVHDNQ
;
A
#
# COMPACT_ATOMS: atom_id res chain seq x y z
N GLY A 1 1.99 -46.01 -33.61
CA GLY A 1 3.18 -45.13 -33.51
C GLY A 1 2.72 -43.68 -33.37
N THR A 2 3.43 -42.75 -32.72
CA THR A 2 4.88 -42.39 -32.82
C THR A 2 5.25 -41.86 -34.22
N LEU A 3 5.84 -40.67 -34.44
CA LEU A 3 6.17 -39.47 -33.63
C LEU A 3 6.02 -38.23 -34.61
N LEU A 4 6.37 -36.95 -34.37
CA LEU A 4 7.23 -36.23 -33.40
C LEU A 4 6.74 -34.76 -33.19
N SER A 5 7.55 -33.95 -32.51
CA SER A 5 7.42 -32.54 -32.11
C SER A 5 6.96 -31.48 -33.12
N SER A 6 6.24 -30.48 -32.60
CA SER A 6 6.39 -29.07 -33.00
C SER A 6 6.56 -28.16 -31.76
N GLU A 7 7.60 -28.44 -30.98
CA GLU A 7 7.92 -27.72 -29.74
C GLU A 7 8.31 -26.26 -30.00
N ARG A 8 7.36 -25.34 -29.75
CA ARG A 8 7.63 -23.90 -29.76
C ARG A 8 8.19 -23.50 -28.39
N ARG A 9 9.49 -23.16 -28.37
CA ARG A 9 10.25 -22.87 -27.13
C ARG A 9 9.59 -21.75 -26.33
N LEU A 10 9.14 -22.05 -25.11
CA LEU A 10 8.95 -21.04 -24.07
C LEU A 10 10.30 -20.70 -23.46
N SER A 11 11.03 -19.79 -24.10
CA SER A 11 12.24 -19.21 -23.53
C SER A 11 11.86 -18.27 -22.38
N HIS A 12 11.79 -18.81 -21.16
CA HIS A 12 11.62 -18.02 -19.94
C HIS A 12 12.86 -17.13 -19.69
N SER A 13 12.90 -15.96 -20.31
CA SER A 13 13.64 -14.81 -19.78
C SER A 13 12.69 -14.01 -18.91
N TRP A 14 12.56 -14.42 -17.65
CA TRP A 14 11.77 -13.71 -16.62
C TRP A 14 12.64 -13.26 -15.42
N PHE A 15 13.93 -13.05 -15.72
CA PHE A 15 14.88 -12.32 -14.90
C PHE A 15 15.65 -11.39 -15.85
N GLY A 16 15.25 -10.11 -15.87
CA GLY A 16 16.00 -9.05 -16.53
C GLY A 16 17.04 -8.45 -15.59
N ASP A 17 18.18 -8.05 -16.13
CA ASP A 17 19.39 -7.74 -15.36
C ASP A 17 19.25 -6.51 -14.45
N MET A 18 19.57 -6.67 -13.17
CA MET A 18 19.85 -5.54 -12.26
C MET A 18 21.33 -5.13 -12.34
N ASN A 19 21.77 -4.72 -13.54
CA ASN A 19 23.09 -4.13 -13.71
C ASN A 19 23.11 -2.69 -13.15
N GLY A 20 23.71 -2.56 -11.96
CA GLY A 20 23.78 -1.31 -11.19
C GLY A 20 25.21 -0.96 -10.76
N GLU A 21 26.20 -1.27 -11.61
CA GLU A 21 27.60 -0.92 -11.33
C GLU A 21 27.83 0.59 -11.43
N HIS A 22 28.05 1.22 -10.27
CA HIS A 22 28.84 2.44 -10.19
C HIS A 22 29.74 2.37 -8.96
N THR A 23 31.00 1.99 -9.19
CA THR A 23 32.08 2.27 -8.24
C THR A 23 32.28 3.78 -8.10
N PRO A 24 32.82 4.24 -6.97
CA PRO A 24 34.19 4.72 -7.08
C PRO A 24 35.10 4.16 -5.98
N SER A 25 36.32 3.83 -6.38
CA SER A 25 37.46 3.78 -5.49
C SER A 25 37.82 5.19 -5.00
N ASP A 26 38.23 5.33 -3.74
CA ASP A 26 39.60 5.77 -3.51
C ASP A 26 40.15 5.25 -2.17
N SER A 27 41.48 5.23 -2.05
CA SER A 27 42.21 4.84 -0.84
C SER A 27 42.75 6.07 -0.12
N THR A 28 42.52 6.22 1.19
CA THR A 28 43.52 6.89 2.02
C THR A 28 43.50 6.47 3.49
N ARG A 29 44.56 5.76 3.86
CA ARG A 29 45.07 5.54 5.21
C ARG A 29 45.22 6.86 5.99
N SER A 30 44.70 6.91 7.21
CA SER A 30 45.17 7.80 8.29
C SER A 30 44.86 7.12 9.63
N SER A 31 45.84 6.55 10.32
CA SER A 31 46.90 7.23 11.09
C SER A 31 46.34 7.77 12.41
N GLU A 32 46.37 6.88 13.42
CA GLU A 32 46.11 7.19 14.82
C GLU A 32 47.37 7.76 15.49
N SER A 33 47.23 8.38 16.68
CA SER A 33 48.23 9.21 17.38
C SER A 33 48.35 10.65 16.82
N THR A 34 48.74 11.68 17.59
CA THR A 34 49.29 11.72 18.96
C THR A 34 48.56 12.72 19.89
N HIS A 35 48.63 12.48 21.20
CA HIS A 35 48.36 13.50 22.22
C HIS A 35 49.64 14.29 22.54
N ALA A 36 49.60 15.62 22.44
CA ALA A 36 50.52 16.55 23.10
C ALA A 36 49.81 17.93 23.26
N SER A 37 49.41 18.35 24.46
CA SER A 37 50.21 18.86 25.59
C SER A 37 50.69 20.30 25.44
N ASN A 38 49.96 21.23 26.09
CA ASN A 38 50.38 22.53 26.67
C ASN A 38 49.09 23.22 27.22
N LYS A 39 49.07 23.97 28.34
CA LYS A 39 50.17 24.46 29.21
C LYS A 39 49.67 24.85 30.62
N THR A 40 50.57 24.72 31.61
CA THR A 40 50.63 25.53 32.87
C THR A 40 49.65 25.23 34.03
N LEU A 41 50.09 25.61 35.24
CA LEU A 41 49.60 25.27 36.58
C LEU A 41 48.56 26.26 37.18
N PRO A 42 47.83 25.90 38.26
CA PRO A 42 46.70 26.67 38.79
C PRO A 42 47.04 27.74 39.84
N ARG A 43 46.10 28.68 40.05
CA ARG A 43 46.02 29.60 41.21
C ARG A 43 44.54 29.65 41.67
N PRO A 44 44.21 29.80 42.97
CA PRO A 44 43.07 29.10 43.56
C PRO A 44 41.71 29.76 43.34
N ALA A 45 40.66 28.95 43.53
CA ALA A 45 39.27 29.33 43.42
C ALA A 45 38.74 30.09 44.65
N LEU A 46 37.70 30.90 44.43
CA LEU A 46 36.59 31.03 45.38
C LEU A 46 35.24 31.16 44.63
N GLN A 47 34.25 30.41 45.11
CA GLN A 47 32.80 30.70 45.07
C GLN A 47 32.05 30.80 43.73
N GLN A 48 31.62 29.63 43.25
CA GLN A 48 30.21 29.25 42.97
C GLN A 48 29.26 30.25 42.24
N SER A 49 28.75 29.83 41.09
CA SER A 49 27.30 29.87 40.83
C SER A 49 26.83 28.67 39.98
N LYS A 50 25.60 28.22 40.25
CA LYS A 50 25.03 26.89 40.00
C LYS A 50 25.01 26.42 38.54
N ASP A 51 25.13 25.10 38.35
CA ASP A 51 25.14 24.39 37.07
C ASP A 51 23.90 24.61 36.17
N ALA A 52 24.02 25.55 35.22
CA ALA A 52 23.20 25.53 34.02
C ALA A 52 23.67 24.37 33.11
N LYS A 53 23.15 23.16 33.32
CA LYS A 53 23.45 21.97 32.52
C LYS A 53 22.93 22.14 31.08
N VAL A 54 23.70 22.81 30.22
CA VAL A 54 23.37 23.05 28.82
C VAL A 54 23.23 21.72 28.08
N THR A 55 21.99 21.29 27.89
CA THR A 55 21.62 20.15 27.07
C THR A 55 21.92 20.48 25.61
N LYS A 56 23.05 19.97 25.11
CA LYS A 56 23.49 20.16 23.71
C LYS A 56 22.31 19.85 22.78
N PRO A 57 21.82 20.81 21.97
CA PRO A 57 20.58 20.63 21.24
C PRO A 57 20.68 19.45 20.29
N LYS A 58 19.70 18.54 20.37
CA LYS A 58 19.65 17.30 19.59
C LYS A 58 19.61 17.67 18.11
N ARG A 59 20.62 17.24 17.34
CA ARG A 59 20.79 17.63 15.93
C ARG A 59 19.52 17.31 15.14
N THR A 60 18.83 18.35 14.68
CA THR A 60 17.67 18.23 13.80
C THR A 60 18.12 17.71 12.44
N VAL A 61 17.52 16.60 11.99
CA VAL A 61 17.81 16.03 10.67
C VAL A 61 17.13 16.89 9.61
N VAL A 62 17.93 17.56 8.79
CA VAL A 62 17.45 18.45 7.73
C VAL A 62 17.10 17.61 6.50
N HIS A 63 15.85 17.14 6.42
CA HIS A 63 15.37 16.33 5.30
C HIS A 63 15.38 17.04 3.94
N VAL A 64 15.36 18.39 3.91
CA VAL A 64 15.37 19.19 2.68
C VAL A 64 16.27 20.41 2.85
N ALA A 65 17.29 20.53 2.00
CA ALA A 65 18.11 21.75 1.88
C ALA A 65 17.43 22.79 0.96
N CYS A 66 17.74 24.08 1.14
CA CYS A 66 17.33 25.14 0.21
C CYS A 66 18.07 25.04 -1.13
N ALA A 67 17.55 25.67 -2.18
CA ALA A 67 18.09 25.60 -3.54
C ALA A 67 19.55 26.11 -3.61
N CYS A 68 19.87 27.21 -2.93
CA CYS A 68 21.23 27.74 -2.86
C CYS A 68 22.22 26.75 -2.21
N CYS A 69 21.88 26.16 -1.06
CA CYS A 69 22.75 25.14 -0.45
C CYS A 69 22.89 23.86 -1.31
N ARG A 70 21.83 23.44 -2.02
CA ARG A 70 21.93 22.32 -2.99
C ARG A 70 22.89 22.67 -4.14
N ARG A 71 22.72 23.85 -4.76
CA ARG A 71 23.55 24.38 -5.86
C ARG A 71 25.03 24.47 -5.47
N LEU A 72 25.31 25.01 -4.28
CA LEU A 72 26.66 25.18 -3.75
C LEU A 72 27.24 23.91 -3.09
N ARG A 73 26.46 22.82 -2.98
CA ARG A 73 26.84 21.56 -2.29
C ARG A 73 27.32 21.76 -0.84
N ILE A 74 26.79 22.77 -0.14
CA ILE A 74 27.14 23.09 1.26
C ILE A 74 26.07 22.61 2.25
N LYS A 75 26.47 22.46 3.52
CA LYS A 75 25.54 22.15 4.62
C LYS A 75 24.44 23.22 4.72
N CYS A 76 23.20 22.75 4.78
CA CYS A 76 22.01 23.55 5.10
C CYS A 76 21.51 23.17 6.50
N ASP A 77 21.15 24.16 7.32
CA ASP A 77 20.65 23.95 8.68
C ASP A 77 19.11 23.87 8.77
N GLY A 78 18.40 23.91 7.64
CA GLY A 78 16.95 23.67 7.58
C GLY A 78 16.05 24.79 8.13
N VAL A 79 16.63 25.80 8.80
CA VAL A 79 15.92 26.94 9.39
C VAL A 79 15.18 27.75 8.32
N ARG A 80 13.96 28.18 8.65
CA ARG A 80 13.07 28.97 7.78
C ARG A 80 12.81 30.35 8.44
N PRO A 81 12.57 31.43 7.66
CA PRO A 81 12.57 31.47 6.20
C PRO A 81 13.97 31.25 5.58
N THR A 82 15.01 31.78 6.21
CA THR A 82 16.39 31.76 5.71
C THR A 82 17.27 30.84 6.56
N CYS A 83 18.03 29.93 5.92
CA CYS A 83 18.97 29.07 6.62
C CYS A 83 20.27 29.83 6.97
N GLN A 84 20.99 29.39 8.02
CA GLN A 84 22.17 30.13 8.48
C GLN A 84 23.26 30.27 7.41
N SER A 85 23.47 29.26 6.57
CA SER A 85 24.44 29.29 5.47
C SER A 85 24.14 30.37 4.43
N CYS A 86 22.87 30.62 4.11
CA CYS A 86 22.45 31.70 3.21
C CYS A 86 22.48 33.06 3.91
N ALA A 87 21.98 33.14 5.16
CA ALA A 87 21.95 34.37 5.95
C ALA A 87 23.35 34.98 6.14
N ARG A 88 24.39 34.16 6.38
CA ARG A 88 25.79 34.62 6.51
C ARG A 88 26.42 35.06 5.17
N ARG A 89 25.83 34.69 4.04
CA ARG A 89 26.32 34.98 2.69
C ARG A 89 25.52 36.08 1.98
N TYR A 90 24.40 36.51 2.56
CA TYR A 90 23.40 37.37 1.91
C TYR A 90 22.91 36.82 0.56
N GLU A 91 22.86 35.49 0.46
CA GLU A 91 22.40 34.73 -0.70
C GLU A 91 20.91 34.38 -0.57
N ASP A 92 20.21 34.34 -1.71
CA ASP A 92 18.78 33.98 -1.73
C ASP A 92 18.57 32.52 -1.27
N CYS A 93 17.51 32.30 -0.51
CA CYS A 93 17.29 31.09 0.29
C CYS A 93 15.96 30.38 -0.03
N VAL A 94 15.56 30.39 -1.30
CA VAL A 94 14.37 29.66 -1.77
C VAL A 94 14.44 28.17 -1.40
N TYR A 95 13.41 27.68 -0.73
CA TYR A 95 13.17 26.26 -0.55
C TYR A 95 12.21 25.78 -1.64
N ASP A 96 12.76 25.30 -2.74
CA ASP A 96 11.98 24.68 -3.81
C ASP A 96 11.25 23.43 -3.29
N VAL A 97 9.92 23.55 -3.24
CA VAL A 97 8.95 22.51 -2.90
C VAL A 97 8.48 21.78 -4.16
N GLU A 98 8.38 22.49 -5.29
CA GLU A 98 7.69 22.06 -6.51
C GLU A 98 8.47 21.00 -7.29
N ALA A 99 9.80 21.12 -7.37
CA ALA A 99 10.62 20.11 -8.05
C ALA A 99 10.54 18.73 -7.38
N ASN A 100 10.44 18.70 -6.05
CA ASN A 100 10.33 17.43 -5.31
C ASN A 100 8.89 16.89 -5.29
N THR A 101 7.88 17.75 -5.13
CA THR A 101 6.47 17.31 -5.20
C THR A 101 6.12 16.84 -6.61
N THR A 102 6.60 17.47 -7.67
CA THR A 102 6.32 17.04 -9.06
C THR A 102 6.86 15.63 -9.33
N ARG A 103 8.11 15.33 -8.98
CA ARG A 103 8.67 13.97 -9.11
C ARG A 103 7.95 12.97 -8.21
N SER A 104 7.63 13.35 -6.97
CA SER A 104 6.90 12.50 -6.03
C SER A 104 5.48 12.18 -6.53
N ASN A 105 4.77 13.17 -7.07
CA ASN A 105 3.43 13.02 -7.64
C ASN A 105 3.44 12.14 -8.90
N ALA A 106 4.45 12.26 -9.77
CA ALA A 106 4.59 11.40 -10.94
C ALA A 106 4.85 9.93 -10.54
N LEU A 107 5.72 9.70 -9.55
CA LEU A 107 5.95 8.36 -8.98
C LEU A 107 4.70 7.80 -8.29
N LYS A 108 3.96 8.65 -7.56
CA LYS A 108 2.71 8.29 -6.90
C LYS A 108 1.64 7.86 -7.92
N ARG A 109 1.40 8.65 -8.98
CA ARG A 109 0.45 8.29 -10.05
C ARG A 109 0.79 6.95 -10.68
N ARG A 110 2.06 6.73 -11.04
CA ARG A 110 2.51 5.45 -11.61
C ARG A 110 2.36 4.27 -10.64
N ASN A 111 2.50 4.51 -9.33
CA ASN A 111 2.24 3.49 -8.32
C ASN A 111 0.73 3.19 -8.19
N GLU A 112 -0.12 4.23 -8.25
CA GLU A 112 -1.59 4.10 -8.25
C GLU A 112 -2.11 3.39 -9.52
N GLU A 113 -1.52 3.66 -10.68
CA GLU A 113 -1.77 2.96 -11.96
C GLU A 113 -1.44 1.45 -11.84
N LEU A 114 -0.21 1.13 -11.42
CA LEU A 114 0.24 -0.27 -11.25
C LEU A 114 -0.54 -1.01 -10.14
N ALA A 115 -1.00 -0.32 -9.10
CA ALA A 115 -1.85 -0.90 -8.06
C ALA A 115 -3.25 -1.24 -8.57
N GLN A 116 -3.83 -0.38 -9.41
CA GLN A 116 -5.11 -0.65 -10.09
C GLN A 116 -4.99 -1.85 -11.04
N GLU A 117 -3.95 -1.90 -11.87
CA GLU A 117 -3.65 -3.05 -12.72
C GLU A 117 -3.49 -4.34 -11.90
N ASN A 118 -2.73 -4.31 -10.80
CA ASN A 118 -2.55 -5.49 -9.93
C ASN A 118 -3.88 -5.97 -9.32
N THR A 119 -4.77 -5.04 -8.96
CA THR A 119 -6.11 -5.35 -8.44
C THR A 119 -7.01 -5.95 -9.53
N GLN A 120 -6.90 -5.46 -10.78
CA GLN A 120 -7.61 -6.01 -11.93
C GLN A 120 -7.14 -7.43 -12.27
N LEU A 121 -5.81 -7.66 -12.31
CA LEU A 121 -5.24 -8.98 -12.55
C LEU A 121 -5.61 -10.00 -11.45
N ARG A 122 -5.66 -9.56 -10.18
CA ARG A 122 -6.18 -10.38 -9.07
C ARG A 122 -7.64 -10.76 -9.28
N ARG A 123 -8.51 -9.80 -9.62
CA ARG A 123 -9.93 -10.07 -9.91
C ARG A 123 -10.14 -11.07 -11.05
N LEU A 124 -9.28 -11.05 -12.08
CA LEU A 124 -9.31 -12.04 -13.16
C LEU A 124 -8.92 -13.44 -12.67
N TYR A 125 -7.93 -13.54 -11.78
CA TYR A 125 -7.56 -14.78 -11.11
C TYR A 125 -8.65 -15.28 -10.16
N ASP A 126 -9.31 -14.38 -9.42
CA ASP A 126 -10.44 -14.71 -8.55
C ASP A 126 -11.62 -15.28 -9.36
N PHE A 127 -11.86 -14.80 -10.60
CA PHE A 127 -12.83 -15.40 -11.51
C PHE A 127 -12.43 -16.81 -11.97
N LEU A 128 -11.14 -17.09 -12.19
CA LEU A 128 -10.66 -18.44 -12.54
C LEU A 128 -10.75 -19.43 -11.36
N LEU A 129 -10.68 -18.95 -10.11
CA LEU A 129 -10.81 -19.79 -8.91
C LEU A 129 -12.26 -20.05 -8.49
N ASN A 130 -13.13 -19.03 -8.56
CA ASN A 130 -14.44 -19.06 -7.89
C ASN A 130 -15.63 -19.30 -8.83
N ARG A 131 -15.41 -19.44 -10.14
CA ARG A 131 -16.48 -19.73 -11.11
C ARG A 131 -16.61 -21.23 -11.43
N PRO A 132 -17.80 -21.69 -11.87
CA PRO A 132 -17.97 -23.02 -12.42
C PRO A 132 -16.95 -23.33 -13.53
N LEU A 133 -16.52 -24.58 -13.64
CA LEU A 133 -15.44 -24.99 -14.55
C LEU A 133 -15.65 -24.52 -16.00
N LEU A 134 -16.88 -24.60 -16.52
CA LEU A 134 -17.21 -24.16 -17.88
C LEU A 134 -17.03 -22.64 -18.10
N GLU A 135 -17.33 -21.82 -17.08
CA GLU A 135 -17.07 -20.37 -17.11
C GLU A 135 -15.55 -20.11 -17.02
N ALA A 136 -14.83 -20.80 -16.12
CA ALA A 136 -13.39 -20.67 -15.99
C ALA A 136 -12.64 -21.08 -17.28
N GLU A 137 -13.09 -22.13 -17.97
CA GLU A 137 -12.56 -22.55 -19.28
C GLU A 137 -12.83 -21.52 -20.38
N GLU A 138 -14.01 -20.89 -20.40
CA GLU A 138 -14.33 -19.78 -21.32
C GLU A 138 -13.39 -18.59 -21.10
N ILE A 139 -13.15 -18.21 -19.83
CA ILE A 139 -12.22 -17.15 -19.46
C ILE A 139 -10.78 -17.52 -19.88
N PHE A 140 -10.34 -18.74 -19.61
CA PHE A 140 -9.02 -19.23 -20.03
C PHE A 140 -8.86 -19.23 -21.56
N ARG A 141 -9.88 -19.63 -22.32
CA ARG A 141 -9.85 -19.59 -23.79
C ARG A 141 -9.74 -18.16 -24.31
N ARG A 142 -10.41 -17.19 -23.67
CA ARG A 142 -10.27 -15.75 -23.96
C ARG A 142 -8.88 -15.22 -23.64
N ILE A 143 -8.27 -15.62 -22.52
CA ILE A 143 -6.88 -15.28 -22.18
C ILE A 143 -5.89 -15.84 -23.22
N ARG A 144 -6.15 -17.03 -23.78
CA ARG A 144 -5.32 -17.60 -24.85
C ARG A 144 -5.53 -16.95 -26.23
N SER A 145 -6.70 -16.33 -26.46
CA SER A 145 -7.05 -15.69 -27.74
C SER A 145 -6.83 -14.18 -27.75
N THR A 146 -6.65 -13.55 -26.59
CA THR A 146 -6.52 -12.10 -26.41
C THR A 146 -5.17 -11.77 -25.79
N GLN A 147 -4.39 -10.89 -26.42
CA GLN A 147 -3.03 -10.58 -25.94
C GLN A 147 -2.99 -9.68 -24.69
N ASP A 148 -4.14 -9.16 -24.25
CA ASP A 148 -4.29 -8.33 -23.04
C ASP A 148 -5.34 -8.95 -22.08
N PRO A 149 -4.97 -9.34 -20.84
CA PRO A 149 -5.88 -9.88 -19.85
C PRO A 149 -6.93 -8.87 -19.34
N LEU A 150 -6.65 -7.56 -19.40
CA LEU A 150 -7.57 -6.52 -18.92
C LEU A 150 -8.78 -6.37 -19.86
N GLN A 151 -8.61 -6.63 -21.17
CA GLN A 151 -9.74 -6.79 -22.10
C GLN A 151 -10.66 -7.92 -21.62
N VAL A 152 -10.09 -9.09 -21.30
CA VAL A 152 -10.85 -10.27 -20.84
C VAL A 152 -11.61 -9.96 -19.56
N LEU A 153 -10.96 -9.33 -18.57
CA LEU A 153 -11.62 -8.91 -17.33
C LEU A 153 -12.83 -8.01 -17.58
N ARG A 154 -12.73 -7.03 -18.49
CA ARG A 154 -13.87 -6.16 -18.84
C ARG A 154 -14.98 -6.95 -19.51
N HIS A 155 -14.67 -7.86 -20.44
CA HIS A 155 -15.68 -8.69 -21.11
C HIS A 155 -16.45 -9.57 -20.11
N VAL A 156 -15.76 -10.21 -19.15
CA VAL A 156 -16.40 -11.01 -18.09
C VAL A 156 -17.25 -10.14 -17.18
N THR A 157 -16.70 -9.02 -16.70
CA THR A 157 -17.42 -8.09 -15.80
C THR A 157 -18.66 -7.49 -16.47
N THR A 158 -18.62 -7.25 -17.79
CA THR A 158 -19.78 -6.77 -18.57
C THR A 158 -20.82 -7.88 -18.73
N ALA A 159 -20.41 -9.12 -18.99
CA ALA A 159 -21.32 -10.27 -19.06
C ALA A 159 -22.04 -10.50 -17.71
N ASP A 160 -21.31 -10.46 -16.60
CA ASP A 160 -21.88 -10.51 -15.24
C ASP A 160 -22.95 -9.43 -15.03
N MET A 161 -22.64 -8.18 -15.40
CA MET A 161 -23.55 -7.05 -15.23
C MET A 161 -24.83 -7.20 -16.06
N LEU A 162 -24.75 -7.81 -17.25
CA LEU A 162 -25.92 -8.10 -18.09
C LEU A 162 -26.76 -9.25 -17.51
N MET A 163 -26.13 -10.35 -17.06
CA MET A 163 -26.81 -11.48 -16.44
C MET A 163 -27.48 -11.11 -15.10
N ALA A 164 -26.90 -10.17 -14.36
CA ALA A 164 -27.50 -9.62 -13.13
C ALA A 164 -28.75 -8.76 -13.41
N GLN A 165 -28.85 -8.14 -14.59
CA GLN A 165 -30.04 -7.37 -14.98
C GLN A 165 -31.18 -8.27 -15.45
N THR A 166 -30.88 -9.39 -16.13
CA THR A 166 -31.90 -10.35 -16.59
C THR A 166 -32.42 -11.29 -15.50
N THR A 167 -31.83 -11.28 -14.31
CA THR A 167 -32.23 -12.13 -13.16
C THR A 167 -32.94 -11.36 -12.04
N ALA A 168 -33.30 -10.10 -12.28
CA ALA A 168 -34.15 -9.34 -11.36
C ALA A 168 -35.55 -10.00 -11.23
N PRO A 169 -36.10 -10.15 -10.01
CA PRO A 169 -37.41 -10.77 -9.82
C PRO A 169 -38.52 -9.88 -10.39
N GLU A 170 -39.49 -10.51 -11.04
CA GLU A 170 -40.64 -9.82 -11.62
C GLU A 170 -41.46 -9.14 -10.52
N ILE A 171 -41.59 -7.81 -10.59
CA ILE A 171 -42.27 -7.01 -9.57
C ILE A 171 -43.77 -7.30 -9.67
N GLN A 172 -44.27 -8.11 -8.75
CA GLN A 172 -45.69 -8.44 -8.64
C GLN A 172 -46.52 -7.17 -8.36
N ILE A 173 -47.17 -6.65 -9.40
CA ILE A 173 -48.07 -5.51 -9.30
C ILE A 173 -49.27 -5.93 -8.44
N GLN A 174 -49.53 -5.17 -7.37
CA GLN A 174 -50.63 -5.47 -6.45
C GLN A 174 -52.01 -5.24 -7.09
N SER A 175 -52.71 -6.33 -7.38
CA SER A 175 -54.18 -6.34 -7.37
C SER A 175 -54.65 -6.59 -5.93
N GLN A 176 -55.20 -5.56 -5.27
CA GLN A 176 -55.81 -5.69 -3.95
C GLN A 176 -57.26 -6.18 -4.10
N ASP A 177 -57.69 -7.09 -3.22
CA ASP A 177 -59.10 -7.30 -2.88
C ASP A 177 -59.24 -7.63 -1.38
N PRO A 178 -60.40 -7.36 -0.72
CA PRO A 178 -60.44 -7.27 0.74
C PRO A 178 -60.48 -8.61 1.51
N GLN A 179 -59.84 -8.59 2.68
CA GLN A 179 -60.05 -9.50 3.81
C GLN A 179 -61.54 -9.54 4.25
N PRO A 180 -62.08 -10.67 4.81
CA PRO A 180 -61.58 -11.16 6.11
C PRO A 180 -61.70 -12.67 6.43
N SER A 181 -60.89 -13.16 7.38
CA SER A 181 -61.37 -13.45 8.77
C SER A 181 -60.40 -14.25 9.64
N SER A 182 -60.72 -14.31 10.94
CA SER A 182 -60.02 -14.98 12.05
C SER A 182 -59.76 -16.48 11.85
N THR A 183 -58.68 -17.07 12.38
CA THR A 183 -58.47 -17.20 13.84
C THR A 183 -57.01 -17.48 14.24
N LYS A 184 -56.65 -17.07 15.46
CA LYS A 184 -55.36 -17.42 16.10
C LYS A 184 -55.49 -18.73 16.88
N ARG A 185 -54.60 -19.69 16.65
CA ARG A 185 -54.28 -20.75 17.63
C ARG A 185 -52.76 -20.86 17.79
N LYS A 186 -52.27 -20.67 19.03
CA LYS A 186 -50.87 -20.88 19.41
C LYS A 186 -50.68 -22.30 19.92
N HIS A 187 -49.49 -22.86 19.75
CA HIS A 187 -49.06 -24.04 20.50
C HIS A 187 -49.07 -23.75 22.02
N VAL A 188 -49.49 -24.74 22.80
CA VAL A 188 -49.18 -24.85 24.24
C VAL A 188 -48.71 -26.28 24.49
N SER A 189 -47.44 -26.44 24.84
CA SER A 189 -46.87 -27.70 25.31
C SER A 189 -46.98 -27.78 26.83
N GLY A 190 -47.75 -28.74 27.36
CA GLY A 190 -48.14 -28.77 28.77
C GLY A 190 -48.10 -30.15 29.43
N LEU A 191 -46.96 -30.44 30.09
CA LEU A 191 -46.78 -31.32 31.25
C LEU A 191 -47.25 -32.81 31.23
N ARG A 192 -46.81 -33.55 32.25
CA ARG A 192 -47.02 -34.99 32.45
C ARG A 192 -47.99 -35.26 33.61
N ARG A 193 -48.74 -36.36 33.50
CA ARG A 193 -49.23 -37.31 34.55
C ARG A 193 -49.50 -36.76 35.97
N TYR A 194 -50.67 -37.08 36.53
CA TYR A 194 -50.82 -38.31 37.35
C TYR A 194 -52.29 -38.75 37.50
N ASP A 195 -52.46 -39.95 38.02
CA ASP A 195 -53.64 -40.77 38.37
C ASP A 195 -54.42 -40.22 39.61
N PRO A 196 -55.66 -40.69 39.97
CA PRO A 196 -55.94 -42.11 40.26
C PRO A 196 -57.33 -42.73 39.94
N VAL A 197 -57.28 -43.95 39.37
CA VAL A 197 -57.87 -45.25 39.79
C VAL A 197 -59.25 -45.36 40.52
N HIS A 198 -59.96 -46.47 40.23
CA HIS A 198 -61.08 -47.14 40.96
C HIS A 198 -62.53 -46.64 40.72
N ASP A 199 -63.57 -47.50 40.68
CA ASP A 199 -63.66 -48.97 40.44
C ASP A 199 -65.12 -49.41 40.11
N ASN A 200 -65.28 -50.65 39.61
CA ASN A 200 -66.46 -51.54 39.65
C ASN A 200 -67.90 -50.96 39.63
N GLN A 201 -68.63 -51.21 38.52
CA GLN A 201 -69.99 -51.78 38.55
C GLN A 201 -70.23 -52.61 37.29
#